data_AF-A0A948WMG0-F1
#
_entry.id   AF-A0A948WMG0-F1
#
_cell.length_a   1.000
_cell.length_b   1.000
_cell.length_c   1.000
_cell.angle_alpha   90.00
_cell.angle_beta   90.00
_cell.angle_gamma   90.00
#
_symmetry.space_group_name_H-M   'P 1'
#
loop_
_entity.id
_entity.type
_entity.pdbx_description
1 polymer ?
#
loop_
_entity_poly.entity_id
_entity_poly.type
_entity_poly.pdbx_seq_one_letter_code
_entity_poly.pdbx_strand_id
1 'polypeptide(L)'
;KLTGQLFVMDPRQAHTPSPCYACLYPEEGQDEELRCATTGILAPVTGVIGCMQAVEAIKLIACFGQPAIGLLQRYDALSGRWQSSRVTTNNGCPVCR
;
A
#
# COMPACT_ATOMS: atom_id res chain seq x y z
N LYS A 1 6.84 4.37 -15.51
CA LYS A 1 7.17 3.12 -14.76
C LYS A 1 5.95 2.22 -14.79
N LEU A 2 6.06 0.93 -15.17
CA LEU A 2 4.92 -0.01 -15.18
C LEU A 2 4.82 -0.74 -13.84
N THR A 3 4.61 0.01 -12.77
CA THR A 3 4.60 -0.51 -11.40
C THR A 3 3.30 -0.16 -10.69
N GLY A 4 2.82 -1.07 -9.85
CA GLY A 4 1.68 -0.84 -8.96
C GLY A 4 2.08 -1.03 -7.50
N GLN A 5 1.35 -0.38 -6.58
CA GLN A 5 1.57 -0.53 -5.15
C GLN A 5 0.25 -0.78 -4.43
N LEU A 6 0.31 -1.61 -3.38
CA LEU A 6 -0.79 -1.92 -2.49
C LEU A 6 -0.28 -1.83 -1.05
N PHE A 7 -1.07 -1.17 -0.20
CA PHE A 7 -0.79 -1.07 1.22
C PHE A 7 -2.09 -1.23 1.99
N VAL A 8 -2.10 -2.17 2.94
CA VAL A 8 -3.25 -2.41 3.81
C VAL A 8 -2.95 -1.81 5.18
N MET A 9 -3.87 -0.99 5.66
CA MET A 9 -3.84 -0.41 6.99
C MET A 9 -5.12 -0.76 7.74
N ASP A 10 -4.98 -1.17 8.99
CA ASP A 10 -6.12 -1.47 9.87
C ASP A 10 -5.90 -0.81 11.24
N PRO A 11 -6.58 0.31 11.54
CA PRO A 11 -6.43 1.02 12.81
C PRO A 11 -7.09 0.29 13.99
N ARG A 12 -7.86 -0.79 13.75
CA ARG A 12 -8.59 -1.53 14.79
C ARG A 12 -7.69 -2.52 15.55
N GLN A 13 -6.43 -2.69 15.14
CA GLN A 13 -5.51 -3.63 15.80
C GLN A 13 -5.20 -3.16 17.23
N ALA A 14 -5.77 -3.85 18.21
CA ALA A 14 -5.64 -3.50 19.63
C ALA A 14 -4.24 -3.75 20.21
N HIS A 15 -3.44 -4.64 19.62
CA HIS A 15 -2.18 -5.12 20.20
C HIS A 15 -0.92 -4.71 19.44
N THR A 16 -1.05 -4.12 18.26
CA THR A 16 0.10 -3.69 17.45
C THR A 16 -0.25 -2.40 16.75
N PRO A 17 0.59 -1.35 16.88
CA PRO A 17 0.32 -0.09 16.22
C PRO A 17 0.38 -0.28 14.69
N SER A 18 -0.61 0.25 14.01
CA SER A 18 -0.82 0.10 12.56
C SER A 18 -0.28 1.33 11.84
N PRO A 19 0.71 1.21 10.94
CA PRO A 19 1.24 2.36 10.20
C PRO A 19 0.16 2.95 9.29
N CYS A 20 -0.04 4.26 9.36
CA CYS A 20 -0.95 4.96 8.44
C CYS A 20 -0.23 5.37 7.15
N TYR A 21 -0.99 5.95 6.22
CA TYR A 21 -0.43 6.48 4.98
C TYR A 21 0.69 7.50 5.22
N ALA A 22 0.51 8.41 6.19
CA ALA A 22 1.51 9.42 6.53
C ALA A 22 2.77 8.86 7.21
N CYS A 23 2.73 7.63 7.75
CA CYS A 23 3.96 6.92 8.15
C CYS A 23 4.77 6.43 6.96
N LEU A 24 4.09 6.11 5.84
CA LEU A 24 4.73 5.63 4.63
C LEU A 24 5.21 6.78 3.72
N TYR A 25 4.38 7.81 3.57
CA TYR A 25 4.63 8.99 2.74
C TYR A 25 4.46 10.25 3.61
N PRO A 26 5.51 10.67 4.35
CA PRO A 26 5.47 11.89 5.14
C PRO A 26 5.40 13.12 4.22
N GLU A 27 4.66 14.17 4.61
CA GLU A 27 4.50 15.39 3.78
C GLU A 27 5.82 16.13 3.51
N GLU A 28 6.81 15.97 4.38
CA GLU A 28 8.16 16.53 4.21
C GLU A 28 8.99 15.78 3.15
N GLY A 29 8.50 14.64 2.65
CA GLY A 29 9.15 13.83 1.64
C GLY A 29 9.10 14.48 0.26
N GLN A 30 10.26 14.68 -0.36
CA GLN A 30 10.37 15.04 -1.77
C GLN A 30 10.01 13.84 -2.64
N ASP A 31 8.73 13.52 -2.78
CA ASP A 31 8.31 12.62 -3.84
C ASP A 31 8.34 13.39 -5.17
N GLU A 32 9.16 12.93 -6.12
CA GLU A 32 9.06 13.38 -7.50
C GLU A 32 7.63 13.15 -7.97
N GLU A 33 6.90 14.25 -8.21
CA GLU A 33 5.50 14.25 -8.61
C GLU A 33 5.36 13.65 -10.02
N LEU A 34 5.36 12.32 -10.11
CA LEU A 34 5.06 11.60 -11.35
C LEU A 34 3.58 11.74 -11.63
N ARG A 35 3.22 12.78 -12.37
CA ARG A 35 1.85 13.00 -12.81
C ARG A 35 1.42 11.87 -13.76
N CYS A 36 0.47 11.05 -13.33
CA CYS A 36 -0.17 10.02 -14.16
C CYS A 36 -0.68 10.60 -15.49
N ALA A 37 -1.07 11.88 -15.48
CA ALA A 37 -1.55 12.63 -16.65
C ALA A 37 -0.52 12.78 -17.78
N THR A 38 0.79 12.77 -17.49
CA THR A 38 1.85 12.97 -18.51
C THR A 38 2.58 11.68 -18.89
N THR A 39 2.50 10.62 -18.10
CA THR A 39 3.29 9.39 -18.32
C THR A 39 2.46 8.20 -18.80
N GLY A 40 1.14 8.21 -18.55
CA GLY A 40 0.26 7.07 -18.81
C GLY A 40 0.57 5.85 -17.95
N ILE A 41 -0.40 4.93 -17.81
CA ILE A 41 -0.23 3.64 -17.13
C ILE A 41 -0.91 2.55 -17.95
N LEU A 42 -0.29 1.38 -18.03
CA LEU A 42 -0.86 0.20 -18.69
C LEU A 42 -2.07 -0.28 -17.87
N ALA A 43 -3.28 -0.16 -18.40
CA ALA A 43 -4.54 -0.44 -17.70
C ALA A 43 -4.61 -1.81 -16.97
N PRO A 44 -4.06 -2.91 -17.52
CA PRO A 44 -3.93 -4.17 -16.79
C PRO A 44 -3.19 -4.07 -15.44
N VAL A 45 -2.18 -3.20 -15.30
CA VAL A 45 -1.43 -3.02 -14.06
C VAL A 45 -2.34 -2.48 -12.96
N THR A 46 -3.14 -1.45 -13.27
CA THR A 46 -4.14 -0.92 -12.33
C THR A 46 -5.25 -1.93 -12.04
N GLY A 47 -5.63 -2.76 -13.01
CA GLY A 47 -6.61 -3.85 -12.82
C GLY A 47 -6.11 -4.90 -11.82
N VAL A 48 -4.86 -5.34 -11.94
CA VAL A 48 -4.23 -6.27 -10.98
C VAL A 48 -4.25 -5.69 -9.57
N ILE A 49 -3.85 -4.43 -9.40
CA ILE A 49 -3.86 -3.77 -8.08
C ILE A 49 -5.28 -3.66 -7.52
N GLY A 50 -6.27 -3.28 -8.34
CA GLY A 50 -7.67 -3.19 -7.92
C GLY A 50 -8.25 -4.54 -7.45
N CYS A 51 -7.98 -5.63 -8.18
CA CYS A 51 -8.39 -6.97 -7.75
C CYS A 51 -7.73 -7.36 -6.41
N MET A 52 -6.45 -7.04 -6.23
CA MET A 52 -5.75 -7.31 -4.97
C MET A 52 -6.31 -6.48 -3.80
N GLN A 53 -6.65 -5.20 -4.03
CA GLN A 53 -7.35 -4.37 -3.05
C GLN A 53 -8.67 -5.01 -2.61
N ALA A 54 -9.47 -5.52 -3.57
CA ALA A 54 -10.72 -6.20 -3.27
C ALA A 54 -10.50 -7.48 -2.44
N VAL A 55 -9.50 -8.28 -2.77
CA VAL A 55 -9.13 -9.48 -2.00
C VAL A 55 -8.76 -9.12 -0.56
N GLU A 56 -7.92 -8.10 -0.34
CA GLU A 56 -7.54 -7.67 1.00
C GLU A 56 -8.71 -7.11 1.81
N ALA A 57 -9.60 -6.36 1.17
CA ALA A 57 -10.84 -5.88 1.80
C ALA A 57 -11.75 -7.05 2.20
N ILE A 58 -11.91 -8.05 1.34
CA ILE A 58 -12.72 -9.24 1.62
C ILE A 58 -12.11 -10.04 2.79
N LYS A 59 -10.79 -10.22 2.85
CA LYS A 59 -10.10 -10.86 4.00
C LYS A 59 -10.41 -10.13 5.32
N LEU A 60 -10.36 -8.80 5.31
CA LEU A 60 -10.65 -7.97 6.48
C LEU A 60 -12.11 -8.04 6.93
N ILE A 61 -13.06 -8.06 5.99
CA ILE A 61 -14.51 -8.06 6.30
C ILE A 61 -14.97 -9.44 6.77
N ALA A 62 -14.52 -10.50 6.08
CA ALA A 62 -14.92 -11.87 6.38
C ALA A 62 -14.00 -12.57 7.40
N CYS A 63 -13.04 -11.84 7.97
CA CYS A 63 -12.13 -12.32 9.02
C CYS A 63 -11.43 -13.65 8.68
N PHE A 64 -10.88 -13.77 7.47
CA PHE A 64 -10.17 -14.97 7.03
C PHE A 64 -8.79 -14.66 6.43
N GLY A 65 -7.96 -15.70 6.37
CA GLY A 65 -6.61 -15.60 5.83
C GLY A 65 -5.72 -14.67 6.65
N GLN A 66 -4.72 -14.11 5.99
CA GLN A 66 -3.79 -13.14 6.58
C GLN A 66 -3.79 -11.90 5.69
N PRO A 67 -4.51 -10.83 6.08
CA PRO A 67 -4.43 -9.56 5.37
C PRO A 67 -3.02 -8.97 5.49
N ALA A 68 -2.54 -8.32 4.44
CA ALA A 68 -1.18 -7.79 4.31
C ALA A 68 -0.97 -6.47 5.10
N ILE A 69 -1.46 -6.43 6.34
CA ILE A 69 -1.48 -5.20 7.15
C ILE A 69 -0.06 -4.76 7.48
N GLY A 70 0.24 -3.49 7.23
CA GLY A 70 1.57 -2.92 7.47
C GLY A 70 2.64 -3.36 6.47
N LEU A 71 2.27 -4.04 5.38
CA LEU A 71 3.17 -4.42 4.30
C LEU A 71 2.90 -3.56 3.06
N LEU A 72 3.89 -2.81 2.61
CA LEU A 72 3.87 -2.21 1.28
C LEU A 72 4.26 -3.26 0.26
N GLN A 73 3.29 -3.66 -0.56
CA GLN A 73 3.50 -4.56 -1.69
C GLN A 73 3.69 -3.73 -2.96
N ARG A 74 4.71 -4.08 -3.75
CA ARG A 74 5.00 -3.47 -5.04
C ARG A 74 4.99 -4.55 -6.12
N TYR A 75 4.25 -4.30 -7.18
CA TYR A 75 4.22 -5.12 -8.38
C TYR A 75 4.99 -4.39 -9.48
N ASP A 76 5.99 -5.06 -10.06
CA ASP A 76 6.66 -4.61 -11.28
C ASP A 76 6.17 -5.44 -12.46
N ALA A 77 5.43 -4.82 -13.37
CA ALA A 77 4.83 -5.52 -14.50
C ALA A 77 5.83 -5.86 -15.62
N LEU A 78 7.01 -5.21 -15.64
CA LEU A 78 8.05 -5.57 -16.62
C LEU A 78 8.71 -6.90 -16.26
N SER A 79 8.98 -7.11 -14.97
CA SER A 79 9.59 -8.36 -14.47
C SER A 79 8.57 -9.39 -13.98
N GLY A 80 7.32 -8.98 -13.79
CA GLY A 80 6.26 -9.80 -13.19
C GLY A 80 6.46 -10.08 -11.69
N ARG A 81 7.37 -9.36 -11.03
CA ARG A 81 7.78 -9.66 -9.65
C ARG A 81 6.97 -8.86 -8.64
N TRP A 82 6.70 -9.52 -7.52
CA TRP A 82 6.20 -8.90 -6.30
C TRP A 82 7.33 -8.68 -5.30
N GLN A 83 7.35 -7.51 -4.69
CA GLN A 83 8.23 -7.16 -3.58
C GLN A 83 7.36 -6.73 -2.41
N SER A 84 7.72 -7.15 -1.20
CA SER A 84 7.01 -6.75 0.01
C SER A 84 8.01 -6.15 0.99
N SER A 85 7.64 -5.02 1.58
CA SER A 85 8.45 -4.32 2.59
C SER A 85 7.55 -3.96 3.77
N ARG A 86 8.07 -4.14 4.99
CA ARG A 86 7.33 -3.79 6.20
C ARG A 86 7.43 -2.28 6.44
N VAL A 87 6.29 -1.64 6.62
CA VAL A 87 6.20 -0.24 7.03
C VAL A 87 6.18 -0.20 8.55
N THR A 88 7.02 0.65 9.14
CA THR A 88 7.06 0.86 10.58
C THR A 88 6.22 2.07 10.96
N THR A 89 5.56 2.00 12.12
CA THR A 89 4.87 3.15 12.69
C THR A 89 5.87 4.22 13.10
N ASN A 90 5.59 5.46 12.74
CA ASN A 90 6.34 6.61 13.21
C ASN A 90 5.69 7.15 14.50
N ASN A 91 6.42 7.10 15.63
CA ASN A 91 5.95 7.59 16.92
C ASN A 91 5.63 9.10 16.94
N GLY A 92 6.22 9.87 16.02
CA GLY A 92 5.93 11.29 15.84
C GLY A 92 4.85 11.57 14.79
N CYS A 93 4.19 10.57 14.23
CA CYS A 93 3.21 10.76 13.15
C CYS A 93 2.02 11.60 13.64
N PRO A 94 1.69 12.74 13.01
CA PRO A 94 0.58 13.58 13.45
C PRO A 94 -0.80 12.93 13.24
N VAL A 95 -0.88 11.86 12.42
CA VAL A 95 -2.13 11.20 12.01
C VAL A 95 -2.50 10.00 12.88
N CYS A 96 -1.53 9.12 13.18
CA CYS A 96 -1.81 7.84 13.85
C CYS A 96 -1.11 7.67 15.21
N ARG A 97 -0.69 8.79 15.81
CA ARG A 97 -0.27 8.86 17.21
C ARG A 97 -1.44 8.68 18.16
#